data_AF-A0A150QFP1-F1
#
_entry.id   AF-A0A150QFP1-F1
#
_cell.length_a   1.000
_cell.length_b   1.000
_cell.length_c   1.000
_cell.angle_alpha   90.00
_cell.angle_beta   90.00
_cell.angle_gamma   90.00
#
_symmetry.space_group_name_H-M   'P 1'
#
loop_
_entity.id
_entity.type
_entity.pdbx_description
1 polymer ?
#
loop_
_entity_poly.entity_id
_entity_poly.type
_entity_poly.pdbx_seq_one_letter_code
_entity_poly.pdbx_strand_id
1 'polypeptide(L)'
;MLREVVGTCCAAAVAFTAVQASAMQPPPAQAHEVSPASPALAGGPAGAPPGYYPPPPPGWTWSPIPGQRGSAVGGEQPARKTVWYGWQHLFVLLGSAALVPIVVATESEGLAWVSFSGAALGGPVTHWANGNLGKGFISLGLNAGCTFGGGMIGMLLGSASDEPFAALGGLVLGGGLGLLTANVIDIAVLEVEERGTVESYDYLRVRSPRLRLAPQVGLAPGGATFGFGGTF
;
A
#
# COMPACT_ATOMS: atom_id res chain seq x y z
N MET A 1 35.25 17.76 -4.01
CA MET A 1 34.57 16.94 -5.05
C MET A 1 33.32 16.24 -4.52
N LEU A 2 33.37 15.37 -3.49
CA LEU A 2 32.17 14.66 -3.00
C LEU A 2 30.99 15.60 -2.63
N ARG A 3 31.27 16.73 -1.96
CA ARG A 3 30.27 17.74 -1.62
C ARG A 3 29.62 18.43 -2.82
N GLU A 4 30.35 18.62 -3.92
CA GLU A 4 29.80 19.27 -5.12
C GLU A 4 28.95 18.29 -5.93
N VAL A 5 29.38 17.03 -6.07
CA VAL A 5 28.58 15.97 -6.72
C VAL A 5 27.27 15.74 -5.96
N VAL A 6 27.33 15.73 -4.63
CA VAL A 6 26.13 15.58 -3.78
C VAL A 6 25.20 16.81 -3.89
N GLY A 7 25.75 18.02 -3.98
CA GLY A 7 24.98 19.25 -4.18
C GLY A 7 24.17 19.25 -5.48
N THR A 8 24.80 18.84 -6.59
CA THR A 8 24.14 18.77 -7.90
C THR A 8 23.06 17.68 -7.96
N CYS A 9 23.27 16.55 -7.27
CA CYS A 9 22.29 15.48 -7.18
C CYS A 9 21.07 15.87 -6.35
N CYS A 10 21.25 16.61 -5.26
CA CYS A 10 20.14 17.16 -4.46
C CYS A 10 19.26 18.12 -5.27
N ALA A 11 19.85 18.97 -6.12
CA ALA A 11 19.09 19.89 -6.96
C ALA A 11 18.24 19.15 -8.01
N ALA A 12 18.76 18.08 -8.61
CA ALA A 12 18.02 17.26 -9.56
C ALA A 12 16.85 16.50 -8.90
N ALA A 13 17.04 16.00 -7.67
CA ALA A 13 15.99 15.34 -6.91
C ALA A 13 14.81 16.28 -6.57
N VAL A 14 15.10 17.55 -6.25
CA VAL A 14 14.06 18.58 -5.97
C VAL A 14 13.32 19.00 -7.24
N ALA A 15 13.99 19.07 -8.39
CA ALA A 15 13.31 19.38 -9.65
C ALA A 15 12.35 18.26 -10.09
N PHE A 16 12.70 16.99 -9.80
CA PHE A 16 11.88 15.84 -10.19
C PHE A 16 10.60 15.71 -9.35
N THR A 17 10.65 16.06 -8.06
CA THR A 17 9.44 16.06 -7.20
C THR A 17 8.41 17.10 -7.61
N ALA A 18 8.84 18.24 -8.18
CA ALA A 18 7.93 19.26 -8.69
C ALA A 18 7.14 18.79 -9.94
N VAL A 19 7.76 18.01 -10.82
CA VAL A 19 7.10 17.50 -12.05
C VAL A 19 6.10 16.38 -11.73
N GLN A 20 6.40 15.53 -10.74
CA GLN A 20 5.51 14.47 -10.25
C GLN A 20 4.19 14.99 -9.66
N ALA A 21 4.21 16.16 -9.01
CA ALA A 21 3.01 16.74 -8.40
C ALA A 21 1.90 17.07 -9.41
N SER A 22 2.25 17.41 -10.67
CA SER A 22 1.26 17.68 -11.72
C SER A 22 0.65 16.43 -12.35
N ALA A 23 1.33 15.28 -12.28
CA ALA A 23 0.80 14.02 -12.81
C ALA A 23 -0.16 13.30 -11.85
N MET A 24 -0.21 13.72 -10.58
CA MET A 24 -1.06 13.15 -9.54
C MET A 24 -2.40 13.87 -9.35
N GLN A 25 -2.91 14.58 -10.36
CA GLN A 25 -4.30 15.01 -10.30
C GLN A 25 -5.18 13.76 -10.24
N PRO A 26 -5.96 13.55 -9.16
CA PRO A 26 -6.88 12.43 -9.11
C PRO A 26 -7.81 12.52 -10.33
N PRO A 27 -8.15 11.39 -10.98
CA PRO A 27 -9.07 11.40 -12.09
C PRO A 27 -10.35 12.14 -11.66
N PRO A 28 -10.93 12.99 -12.53
CA PRO A 28 -12.09 13.79 -12.18
C PRO A 28 -13.16 12.86 -11.61
N ALA A 29 -13.62 13.18 -10.40
CA ALA A 29 -14.65 12.41 -9.72
C ALA A 29 -15.82 12.23 -10.70
N GLN A 30 -16.08 10.98 -11.11
CA GLN A 30 -17.23 10.71 -11.96
C GLN A 30 -18.46 11.14 -11.18
N ALA A 31 -19.24 12.05 -11.77
CA ALA A 31 -20.46 12.55 -11.16
C ALA A 31 -21.36 11.33 -10.88
N HIS A 32 -21.56 11.02 -9.61
CA HIS A 32 -22.49 9.96 -9.22
C HIS A 32 -23.88 10.37 -9.68
N GLU A 33 -24.38 9.65 -10.67
CA GLU A 33 -25.78 9.73 -11.06
C GLU A 33 -26.60 9.35 -9.82
N VAL A 34 -27.33 10.32 -9.27
CA VAL A 34 -28.15 10.13 -8.09
C VAL A 34 -29.29 9.21 -8.49
N SER A 35 -29.12 7.91 -8.25
CA SER A 35 -30.17 6.94 -8.50
C SER A 35 -31.39 7.34 -7.67
N PRO A 36 -32.58 7.49 -8.28
CA PRO A 36 -33.77 7.97 -7.60
C PRO A 36 -34.07 7.09 -6.39
N ALA A 37 -34.32 7.72 -5.25
CA ALA A 37 -34.55 7.05 -3.99
C ALA A 37 -35.65 5.98 -4.14
N SER A 38 -35.31 4.72 -3.88
CA SER A 38 -36.30 3.64 -3.80
C SER A 38 -37.34 4.01 -2.75
N PRO A 39 -38.65 3.84 -3.04
CA PRO A 39 -39.71 4.14 -2.09
C PRO A 39 -39.51 3.35 -0.80
N ALA A 40 -39.60 4.04 0.33
CA ALA A 40 -39.46 3.45 1.65
C ALA A 40 -40.46 2.28 1.82
N LEU A 41 -39.94 1.07 2.01
CA LEU A 41 -40.75 -0.07 2.43
C LEU A 41 -41.31 0.25 3.82
N ALA A 42 -42.63 0.45 3.87
CA ALA A 42 -43.37 0.70 5.08
C ALA A 42 -43.26 -0.49 6.05
N GLY A 43 -42.77 -0.22 7.26
CA GLY A 43 -43.09 -0.93 8.51
C GLY A 43 -42.95 -2.45 8.51
N GLY A 44 -41.73 -2.95 8.69
CA GLY A 44 -41.54 -4.31 9.22
C GLY A 44 -41.97 -4.38 10.71
N PRO A 45 -42.60 -5.48 11.15
CA PRO A 45 -43.10 -5.62 12.52
C PRO A 45 -41.97 -5.55 13.56
N ALA A 46 -42.26 -4.84 14.65
CA ALA A 46 -41.36 -4.61 15.77
C ALA A 46 -40.89 -5.92 16.41
N GLY A 47 -39.63 -5.90 16.87
CA GLY A 47 -38.83 -7.06 17.21
C GLY A 47 -39.45 -8.04 18.20
N ALA A 48 -39.30 -9.33 17.88
CA ALA A 48 -39.43 -10.39 18.85
C ALA A 48 -38.24 -10.31 19.85
N PRO A 49 -38.48 -10.46 21.16
CA PRO A 49 -37.43 -10.44 22.17
C PRO A 49 -36.42 -11.58 21.94
N PRO A 50 -35.13 -11.39 22.28
CA PRO A 50 -34.11 -12.44 22.21
C PRO A 50 -34.37 -13.45 23.33
N GLY A 51 -35.18 -14.47 23.05
CA GLY A 51 -35.52 -15.49 24.02
C GLY A 51 -35.93 -16.77 23.34
N TYR A 52 -35.14 -17.83 23.56
CA TYR A 52 -35.51 -19.22 23.36
C TYR A 52 -35.98 -19.59 21.95
N TYR A 53 -35.05 -20.07 21.12
CA TYR A 53 -35.44 -21.01 20.06
C TYR A 53 -35.74 -22.34 20.76
N PRO A 54 -37.02 -22.79 20.83
CA PRO A 54 -37.29 -24.14 21.33
C PRO A 54 -36.56 -25.15 20.44
N PRO A 55 -36.05 -26.26 21.01
CA PRO A 55 -35.53 -27.35 20.19
C PRO A 55 -36.61 -27.79 19.20
N PRO A 56 -36.26 -28.04 17.93
CA PRO A 56 -37.23 -28.43 16.93
C PRO A 56 -37.95 -29.71 17.37
N PRO A 57 -39.27 -29.84 17.11
CA PRO A 57 -40.02 -31.03 17.50
C PRO A 57 -39.39 -32.31 16.89
N PRO A 58 -39.34 -33.42 17.63
CA PRO A 58 -38.91 -34.71 17.09
C PRO A 58 -39.76 -35.07 15.86
N GLY A 59 -39.12 -35.28 14.71
CA GLY A 59 -39.80 -35.59 13.43
C GLY A 59 -39.83 -34.44 12.42
N TRP A 60 -39.36 -33.25 12.76
CA TRP A 60 -39.07 -32.19 11.79
C TRP A 60 -37.79 -32.54 11.02
N THR A 61 -37.95 -33.19 9.87
CA THR A 61 -36.90 -33.24 8.85
C THR A 61 -36.83 -31.85 8.22
N TRP A 62 -35.62 -31.30 8.10
CA TRP A 62 -35.40 -30.09 7.31
C TRP A 62 -35.81 -30.38 5.87
N SER A 63 -37.06 -30.09 5.52
CA SER A 63 -37.44 -29.99 4.12
C SER A 63 -36.62 -28.83 3.56
N PRO A 64 -35.69 -29.07 2.60
CA PRO A 64 -34.97 -27.97 1.96
C PRO A 64 -36.03 -27.00 1.45
N ILE A 65 -35.98 -25.76 1.91
CA ILE A 65 -36.97 -24.72 1.62
C ILE A 65 -37.27 -24.76 0.11
N PRO A 66 -38.46 -25.21 -0.31
CA PRO A 66 -38.85 -25.27 -1.71
C PRO A 66 -39.07 -23.84 -2.19
N GLY A 67 -37.99 -23.17 -2.58
CA GLY A 67 -38.01 -21.74 -2.87
C GLY A 67 -36.63 -21.17 -3.16
N GLN A 68 -35.55 -21.83 -2.74
CA GLN A 68 -34.20 -21.44 -3.13
C GLN A 68 -33.76 -22.06 -4.47
N ARG A 69 -34.72 -22.37 -5.35
CA ARG A 69 -34.43 -22.64 -6.76
C ARG A 69 -34.49 -21.32 -7.52
N GLY A 70 -33.31 -20.74 -7.70
CA GLY A 70 -33.00 -19.92 -8.87
C GLY A 70 -33.84 -18.66 -9.01
N SER A 71 -33.70 -17.72 -8.07
CA SER A 71 -33.72 -16.32 -8.48
C SER A 71 -32.47 -16.06 -9.33
N ALA A 72 -32.46 -16.55 -10.57
CA ALA A 72 -31.71 -15.98 -11.67
C ALA A 72 -32.35 -14.64 -12.09
N VAL A 73 -32.86 -13.88 -11.11
CA VAL A 73 -33.10 -12.46 -11.25
C VAL A 73 -31.69 -11.91 -11.44
N GLY A 74 -31.42 -11.31 -12.59
CA GLY A 74 -30.15 -10.63 -12.88
C GLY A 74 -29.95 -9.49 -11.89
N GLY A 75 -29.60 -9.84 -10.65
CA GLY A 75 -29.14 -8.91 -9.64
C GLY A 75 -27.88 -8.30 -10.22
N GLU A 76 -27.94 -7.02 -10.52
CA GLU A 76 -26.79 -6.25 -10.95
C GLU A 76 -25.64 -6.59 -10.00
N GLN A 77 -24.57 -7.15 -10.57
CA GLN A 77 -23.39 -7.39 -9.77
C GLN A 77 -23.00 -6.05 -9.15
N PRO A 78 -22.84 -5.97 -7.82
CA PRO A 78 -22.47 -4.75 -7.16
C PRO A 78 -21.26 -4.14 -7.88
N ALA A 79 -21.40 -2.92 -8.38
CA ALA A 79 -20.35 -2.24 -9.13
C ALA A 79 -19.06 -2.25 -8.30
N ARG A 80 -17.97 -2.77 -8.89
CA ARG A 80 -16.66 -2.81 -8.23
C ARG A 80 -16.21 -1.39 -7.98
N LYS A 81 -15.83 -1.07 -6.73
CA LYS A 81 -15.26 0.23 -6.38
C LYS A 81 -13.76 0.13 -6.36
N THR A 82 -13.12 1.01 -7.11
CA THR A 82 -11.66 1.12 -7.13
C THR A 82 -11.20 2.05 -6.01
N VAL A 83 -10.34 1.57 -5.13
CA VAL A 83 -9.74 2.36 -4.05
C VAL A 83 -8.24 2.45 -4.29
N TRP A 84 -7.73 3.68 -4.36
CA TRP A 84 -6.29 3.94 -4.46
C TRP A 84 -5.71 4.13 -3.07
N TYR A 85 -4.73 3.31 -2.70
CA TYR A 85 -4.04 3.39 -1.40
C TYR A 85 -2.61 3.89 -1.52
N GLY A 86 -2.21 4.38 -2.70
CA GLY A 86 -0.81 4.74 -2.93
C GLY A 86 -0.29 5.98 -2.23
N TRP A 87 -1.20 6.76 -1.64
CA TRP A 87 -0.81 7.82 -0.70
C TRP A 87 -0.01 7.29 0.51
N GLN A 88 -0.23 6.03 0.91
CA GLN A 88 0.50 5.41 2.04
C GLN A 88 1.98 5.24 1.69
N HIS A 89 2.26 4.73 0.49
CA HIS A 89 3.61 4.54 0.00
C HIS A 89 4.30 5.87 -0.28
N LEU A 90 3.57 6.89 -0.78
CA LEU A 90 4.12 8.25 -0.95
C LEU A 90 4.68 8.82 0.37
N PHE A 91 4.04 8.59 1.52
CA PHE A 91 4.58 9.04 2.80
C PHE A 91 5.87 8.32 3.19
N VAL A 92 5.95 7.02 2.93
CA VAL A 92 7.17 6.24 3.20
C VAL A 92 8.30 6.73 2.30
N LEU A 93 8.04 6.89 1.00
CA LEU A 93 9.02 7.36 0.03
C LEU A 93 9.49 8.79 0.35
N LEU A 94 8.57 9.69 0.70
CA LEU A 94 8.89 11.06 1.12
C LEU A 94 9.74 11.07 2.39
N GLY A 95 9.39 10.26 3.39
CA GLY A 95 10.17 10.12 4.62
C GLY A 95 11.59 9.62 4.34
N SER A 96 11.73 8.58 3.52
CA SER A 96 13.02 8.07 3.07
C SER A 96 13.84 9.10 2.31
N ALA A 97 13.23 9.84 1.39
CA ALA A 97 13.89 10.89 0.62
C ALA A 97 14.33 12.06 1.50
N ALA A 98 13.51 12.46 2.48
CA ALA A 98 13.83 13.53 3.42
C ALA A 98 15.03 13.21 4.33
N LEU A 99 15.33 11.92 4.55
CA LEU A 99 16.52 11.49 5.29
C LEU A 99 17.82 11.68 4.50
N VAL A 100 17.78 11.68 3.17
CA VAL A 100 18.99 11.79 2.31
C VAL A 100 19.88 13.00 2.67
N PRO A 101 19.38 14.25 2.75
CA PRO A 101 20.23 15.38 3.12
C PRO A 101 20.83 15.25 4.54
N ILE A 102 20.12 14.60 5.46
CA ILE A 102 20.62 14.35 6.83
C ILE A 102 21.74 13.31 6.80
N VAL A 103 21.56 12.23 6.04
CA VAL A 103 22.59 11.21 5.80
C VAL A 103 23.86 11.85 5.26
N VAL A 104 23.74 12.73 4.26
CA VAL A 104 24.86 13.47 3.68
C VAL A 104 25.53 14.38 4.71
N ALA A 105 24.75 15.12 5.49
CA ALA A 105 25.29 16.07 6.46
C ALA A 105 25.97 15.41 7.66
N THR A 106 25.53 14.20 8.03
CA THR A 106 25.99 13.49 9.22
C THR A 106 26.94 12.34 8.91
N GLU A 107 27.07 11.94 7.65
CA GLU A 107 27.81 10.75 7.20
C GLU A 107 27.38 9.47 7.96
N SER A 108 26.12 9.42 8.40
CA SER A 108 25.60 8.31 9.21
C SER A 108 25.19 7.13 8.33
N GLU A 109 25.97 6.06 8.39
CA GLU A 109 25.68 4.80 7.69
C GLU A 109 24.33 4.22 8.13
N GLY A 110 24.00 4.27 9.42
CA GLY A 110 22.72 3.79 9.94
C GLY A 110 21.54 4.52 9.33
N LEU A 111 21.61 5.86 9.21
CA LEU A 111 20.56 6.63 8.55
C LEU A 111 20.50 6.35 7.04
N ALA A 112 21.64 6.07 6.40
CA ALA A 112 21.69 5.68 4.99
C ALA A 112 20.92 4.37 4.78
N TRP A 113 21.16 3.36 5.62
CA TRP A 113 20.44 2.09 5.58
C TRP A 113 18.95 2.25 5.84
N VAL A 114 18.55 3.11 6.80
CA VAL A 114 17.14 3.39 7.07
C VAL A 114 16.46 4.08 5.87
N SER A 115 17.10 5.11 5.31
CA SER A 115 16.61 5.83 4.13
C SER A 115 16.44 4.88 2.95
N PHE A 116 17.48 4.10 2.63
CA PHE A 116 17.47 3.13 1.54
C PHE A 116 16.43 2.03 1.76
N SER A 117 16.38 1.43 2.95
CA SER A 117 15.43 0.34 3.24
C SER A 117 13.98 0.82 3.15
N GLY A 118 13.68 2.03 3.61
CA GLY A 118 12.34 2.60 3.46
C GLY A 118 11.96 2.84 2.00
N ALA A 119 12.89 3.29 1.15
CA ALA A 119 12.64 3.49 -0.27
C ALA A 119 12.55 2.16 -1.04
N ALA A 120 13.30 1.13 -0.63
CA ALA A 120 13.32 -0.18 -1.27
C ALA A 120 12.15 -1.08 -0.84
N LEU A 121 11.70 -0.96 0.41
CA LEU A 121 10.68 -1.83 1.01
C LEU A 121 9.33 -1.14 1.24
N GLY A 122 9.23 0.17 1.02
CA GLY A 122 7.99 0.94 1.22
C GLY A 122 6.80 0.36 0.46
N GLY A 123 6.96 0.12 -0.84
CA GLY A 123 5.96 -0.51 -1.70
C GLY A 123 5.58 -1.93 -1.27
N PRO A 124 6.56 -2.87 -1.16
CA PRO A 124 6.29 -4.24 -0.72
C PRO A 124 5.55 -4.31 0.62
N VAL A 125 6.00 -3.53 1.61
CA VAL A 125 5.37 -3.46 2.93
C VAL A 125 3.94 -2.91 2.84
N THR A 126 3.72 -1.86 2.04
CA THR A 126 2.38 -1.28 1.81
C THR A 126 1.43 -2.32 1.20
N HIS A 127 1.88 -3.08 0.19
CA HIS A 127 1.07 -4.13 -0.40
C HIS A 127 0.75 -5.26 0.59
N TRP A 128 1.74 -5.72 1.35
CA TRP A 128 1.53 -6.76 2.36
C TRP A 128 0.59 -6.30 3.48
N ALA A 129 0.72 -5.06 3.93
CA ALA A 129 -0.17 -4.46 4.93
C ALA A 129 -1.64 -4.39 4.44
N ASN A 130 -1.85 -4.24 3.13
CA ASN A 130 -3.17 -4.25 2.49
C ASN A 130 -3.62 -5.65 2.03
N GLY A 131 -2.93 -6.73 2.45
CA GLY A 131 -3.31 -8.11 2.13
C GLY A 131 -2.94 -8.58 0.71
N ASN A 132 -2.24 -7.75 -0.06
CA ASN A 132 -1.86 -8.02 -1.45
C ASN A 132 -0.47 -8.66 -1.56
N LEU A 133 -0.30 -9.88 -1.05
CA LEU A 133 0.99 -10.58 -1.02
C LEU A 133 1.69 -10.67 -2.39
N GLY A 134 0.93 -11.06 -3.42
CA GLY A 134 1.44 -11.17 -4.79
C GLY A 134 1.96 -9.85 -5.35
N LYS A 135 1.22 -8.75 -5.13
CA LYS A 135 1.66 -7.41 -5.55
C LYS A 135 2.92 -6.97 -4.81
N GLY A 136 3.03 -7.29 -3.51
CA GLY A 136 4.23 -6.99 -2.74
C GLY A 136 5.49 -7.69 -3.27
N PHE A 137 5.39 -8.94 -3.73
CA PHE A 137 6.53 -9.61 -4.38
C PHE A 137 6.85 -9.03 -5.76
N ILE A 138 5.84 -8.64 -6.55
CA ILE A 138 6.07 -7.97 -7.85
C ILE A 138 6.78 -6.64 -7.61
N SER A 139 6.31 -5.82 -6.67
CA SER A 139 6.91 -4.56 -6.25
C SER A 139 8.36 -4.77 -5.77
N LEU A 140 8.62 -5.80 -4.96
CA LEU A 140 9.98 -6.12 -4.50
C LEU A 140 10.91 -6.48 -5.66
N GLY A 141 10.43 -7.31 -6.59
CA GLY A 141 11.17 -7.69 -7.79
C GLY A 141 11.45 -6.49 -8.70
N LEU A 142 10.48 -5.59 -8.85
CA LEU A 142 10.61 -4.34 -9.60
C LEU A 142 11.66 -3.42 -8.95
N ASN A 143 11.59 -3.21 -7.63
CA ASN A 143 12.56 -2.40 -6.89
C ASN A 143 13.98 -2.97 -7.03
N ALA A 144 14.16 -4.27 -6.78
CA ALA A 144 15.46 -4.90 -6.93
C ALA A 144 15.95 -4.83 -8.39
N GLY A 145 15.12 -5.22 -9.35
CA GLY A 145 15.47 -5.28 -10.77
C GLY A 145 15.86 -3.92 -11.33
N CYS A 146 15.06 -2.87 -11.08
CA CYS A 146 15.38 -1.53 -11.56
C CYS A 146 16.58 -0.93 -10.82
N THR A 147 16.75 -1.18 -9.52
CA THR A 147 17.92 -0.70 -8.77
C THR A 147 19.20 -1.32 -9.30
N PHE A 148 19.25 -2.65 -9.44
CA PHE A 148 20.43 -3.34 -9.96
C PHE A 148 20.67 -3.01 -11.43
N GLY A 149 19.63 -3.02 -12.26
CA GLY A 149 19.72 -2.69 -13.68
C GLY A 149 20.19 -1.25 -13.91
N GLY A 150 19.57 -0.29 -13.22
CA GLY A 150 19.99 1.12 -13.26
C GLY A 150 21.41 1.32 -12.75
N GLY A 151 21.78 0.65 -11.65
CA GLY A 151 23.13 0.68 -11.10
C GLY A 151 24.18 0.12 -12.05
N MET A 152 23.91 -1.00 -12.72
CA MET A 152 24.81 -1.57 -13.73
C MET A 152 24.97 -0.63 -14.93
N ILE A 153 23.88 -0.04 -15.44
CA ILE A 153 23.94 0.95 -16.53
C ILE A 153 24.77 2.16 -16.10
N GLY A 154 24.50 2.71 -14.91
CA GLY A 154 25.24 3.85 -14.38
C GLY A 154 26.72 3.56 -14.17
N MET A 155 27.06 2.36 -13.67
CA MET A 155 28.45 1.91 -13.52
C MET A 155 29.16 1.82 -14.88
N LEU A 156 28.51 1.24 -15.89
CA LEU A 156 29.05 1.15 -17.24
C LEU A 156 29.31 2.55 -17.83
N LEU A 157 28.35 3.47 -17.68
CA LEU A 157 28.52 4.85 -18.12
C LEU A 157 29.64 5.57 -17.37
N GLY A 158 29.74 5.39 -16.05
CA GLY A 158 30.80 5.96 -15.23
C GLY A 158 32.18 5.39 -15.54
N SER A 159 32.26 4.11 -15.92
CA SER A 159 33.52 3.45 -16.29
C SER A 159 34.15 3.97 -17.59
N ALA A 160 33.39 4.69 -18.40
CA ALA A 160 33.90 5.35 -19.61
C ALA A 160 34.61 6.68 -19.34
N SER A 161 34.59 7.15 -18.09
CA SER A 161 35.25 8.38 -17.65
C SER A 161 36.63 8.09 -17.05
N ASP A 162 37.59 9.00 -17.24
CA ASP A 162 38.92 8.93 -16.62
C ASP A 162 38.92 9.39 -15.15
N GLU A 163 37.80 9.90 -14.64
CA GLU A 163 37.70 10.40 -13.27
C GLU A 163 37.71 9.27 -12.23
N PRO A 164 38.51 9.39 -11.15
CA PRO A 164 38.49 8.43 -10.07
C PRO A 164 37.09 8.37 -9.45
N PHE A 165 36.62 7.15 -9.17
CA PHE A 165 35.28 6.86 -8.63
C PHE A 165 34.09 7.12 -9.57
N ALA A 166 34.30 7.50 -10.84
CA ALA A 166 33.18 7.71 -11.76
C ALA A 166 32.27 6.48 -11.92
N ALA A 167 32.85 5.26 -11.96
CA ALA A 167 32.09 4.02 -11.99
C ALA A 167 31.23 3.81 -10.72
N LEU A 168 31.79 4.10 -9.54
CA LEU A 168 31.05 3.97 -8.27
C LEU A 168 29.95 5.03 -8.14
N GLY A 169 30.26 6.28 -8.49
CA GLY A 169 29.26 7.36 -8.54
C GLY A 169 28.14 7.04 -9.53
N GLY A 170 28.50 6.53 -10.70
CA GLY A 170 27.56 6.03 -11.70
C GLY A 170 26.68 4.90 -11.17
N LEU A 171 27.26 3.92 -10.47
CA LEU A 171 26.50 2.83 -9.83
C LEU A 171 25.48 3.36 -8.83
N VAL A 172 25.88 4.27 -7.94
CA VAL A 172 25.00 4.85 -6.92
C VAL A 172 23.89 5.68 -7.56
N LEU A 173 24.22 6.55 -8.52
CA LEU A 173 23.23 7.40 -9.19
C LEU A 173 22.27 6.60 -10.06
N GLY A 174 22.80 5.68 -10.86
CA GLY A 174 21.99 4.79 -11.69
C GLY A 174 21.09 3.89 -10.84
N GLY A 175 21.61 3.36 -9.72
CA GLY A 175 20.83 2.57 -8.78
C GLY A 175 19.72 3.37 -8.11
N GLY A 176 20.03 4.59 -7.66
CA GLY A 176 19.05 5.51 -7.07
C GLY A 176 17.94 5.91 -8.04
N LEU A 177 18.28 6.24 -9.28
CA LEU A 177 17.29 6.54 -10.33
C LEU A 177 16.46 5.30 -10.72
N GLY A 178 17.08 4.13 -10.77
CA GLY A 178 16.40 2.86 -10.97
C GLY A 178 15.38 2.58 -9.86
N LEU A 179 15.78 2.75 -8.61
CA LEU A 179 14.90 2.59 -7.45
C LEU A 179 13.73 3.58 -7.48
N LEU A 180 14.01 4.86 -7.77
CA LEU A 180 12.96 5.88 -7.91
C LEU A 180 11.96 5.51 -9.00
N THR A 181 12.45 5.07 -10.17
CA THR A 181 11.60 4.64 -11.29
C THR A 181 10.70 3.47 -10.89
N ALA A 182 11.23 2.50 -10.17
CA ALA A 182 10.44 1.38 -9.67
C ALA A 182 9.34 1.84 -8.71
N ASN A 183 9.65 2.70 -7.75
CA ASN A 183 8.65 3.27 -6.84
C ASN A 183 7.53 4.00 -7.59
N VAL A 184 7.85 4.76 -8.65
CA VAL A 184 6.84 5.45 -9.46
C VAL A 184 5.92 4.47 -10.19
N ILE A 185 6.47 3.42 -10.80
CA ILE A 185 5.68 2.38 -11.47
C ILE A 185 4.78 1.66 -10.47
N ASP A 186 5.31 1.35 -9.29
CA ASP A 186 4.57 0.67 -8.23
C ASP A 186 3.35 1.48 -7.78
N ILE A 187 3.55 2.76 -7.46
CA ILE A 187 2.49 3.68 -7.02
C ILE A 187 1.43 3.88 -8.10
N ALA A 188 1.85 4.00 -9.36
CA ALA A 188 0.94 4.27 -10.47
C ALA A 188 0.12 3.03 -10.89
N VAL A 189 0.71 1.83 -10.82
CA VAL A 189 0.13 0.63 -11.44
C VAL A 189 -0.41 -0.37 -10.42
N LEU A 190 0.28 -0.57 -9.30
CA LEU A 190 -0.02 -1.68 -8.38
C LEU A 190 -0.91 -1.27 -7.20
N GLU A 191 -0.92 0.01 -6.82
CA GLU A 191 -1.63 0.52 -5.62
C GLU A 191 -3.12 0.83 -5.82
N VAL A 192 -3.72 0.15 -6.77
CA VAL A 192 -5.14 0.19 -7.08
C VAL A 192 -5.79 -1.11 -6.57
N GLU A 193 -6.75 -1.00 -5.66
CA GLU A 193 -7.53 -2.13 -5.13
C GLU A 193 -8.95 -2.11 -5.72
N GLU A 194 -9.40 -3.25 -6.27
CA GLU A 194 -10.81 -3.44 -6.58
C GLU A 194 -11.52 -4.00 -5.34
N ARG A 195 -12.39 -3.21 -4.71
CA ARG A 195 -13.25 -3.63 -3.61
C ARG A 195 -14.66 -3.93 -4.11
N GLY A 196 -15.12 -5.17 -3.91
CA GLY A 196 -16.53 -5.53 -4.06
C GLY A 196 -17.37 -4.91 -2.94
N THR A 197 -18.55 -4.37 -3.25
CA THR A 197 -19.24 -3.45 -2.33
C THR A 197 -19.99 -4.10 -1.18
N VAL A 198 -20.30 -5.40 -1.16
CA VAL A 198 -21.13 -5.96 -0.07
C VAL A 198 -20.80 -7.40 0.36
N GLU A 199 -20.44 -8.34 -0.52
CA GLU A 199 -20.32 -9.76 -0.11
C GLU A 199 -18.90 -10.27 0.19
N SER A 200 -17.85 -9.53 -0.20
CA SER A 200 -16.47 -10.03 -0.06
C SER A 200 -15.91 -9.96 1.37
N TYR A 201 -16.59 -9.24 2.29
CA TYR A 201 -16.14 -9.13 3.68
C TYR A 201 -16.49 -10.35 4.54
N ASP A 202 -17.51 -11.13 4.17
CA ASP A 202 -17.88 -12.34 4.91
C ASP A 202 -16.92 -13.50 4.64
N TYR A 203 -16.37 -13.62 3.43
CA TYR A 203 -15.35 -14.62 3.14
C TYR A 203 -14.00 -14.35 3.83
N LEU A 204 -13.64 -13.07 4.04
CA LEU A 204 -12.43 -12.68 4.78
C LEU A 204 -12.61 -12.73 6.30
N ARG A 205 -13.85 -12.77 6.82
CA ARG A 205 -14.11 -12.89 8.27
C ARG A 205 -13.94 -14.31 8.81
N VAL A 206 -14.07 -15.34 7.98
CA VAL A 206 -14.22 -16.72 8.45
C VAL A 206 -12.92 -17.53 8.45
N ARG A 207 -11.83 -17.09 7.78
CA ARG A 207 -10.62 -17.94 7.64
C ARG A 207 -9.24 -17.34 7.90
N SER A 208 -9.09 -16.03 8.10
CA SER A 208 -7.80 -15.51 8.56
C SER A 208 -7.80 -15.43 10.09
N PRO A 209 -6.98 -16.21 10.83
CA PRO A 209 -6.70 -15.89 12.22
C PRO A 209 -6.22 -14.44 12.24
N ARG A 210 -7.02 -13.56 12.81
CA ARG A 210 -6.73 -12.13 12.82
C ARG A 210 -5.65 -11.92 13.86
N LEU A 211 -4.40 -12.12 13.45
CA LEU A 211 -3.26 -11.56 14.14
C LEU A 211 -3.46 -10.04 14.13
N ARG A 212 -4.00 -9.51 15.22
CA ARG A 212 -4.13 -8.07 15.42
C ARG A 212 -2.94 -7.67 16.26
N LEU A 213 -1.96 -7.03 15.65
CA LEU A 213 -0.89 -6.34 16.35
C LEU A 213 -1.24 -4.86 16.37
N ALA A 214 -1.51 -4.31 17.55
CA ALA A 214 -1.66 -2.89 17.78
C ALA A 214 -0.41 -2.38 18.52
N PRO A 215 0.29 -1.38 18.00
CA PRO A 215 1.34 -0.72 18.77
C PRO A 215 0.72 -0.07 20.00
N GLN A 216 1.34 -0.24 21.16
CA GLN A 216 0.96 0.40 22.41
C GLN A 216 2.10 1.30 22.88
N VAL A 217 1.76 2.56 23.17
CA VAL A 217 2.69 3.54 23.75
C VAL A 217 2.16 3.92 25.13
N GLY A 218 2.94 3.63 26.16
CA GLY A 218 2.68 4.05 27.53
C GLY A 218 3.60 5.20 27.92
N LEU A 219 3.05 6.27 28.50
CA LEU A 219 3.82 7.37 29.07
C LEU A 219 3.67 7.35 30.60
N ALA A 220 4.78 7.38 31.32
CA ALA A 220 4.82 7.46 32.78
C ALA A 220 5.85 8.52 33.24
N PRO A 221 5.67 9.13 34.43
CA PRO A 221 6.72 9.99 35.00
C PRO A 221 8.02 9.19 35.15
N GLY A 222 9.04 9.54 34.37
CA GLY A 222 10.34 8.84 34.34
C GLY A 222 10.61 7.94 33.13
N GLY A 223 9.68 7.80 32.18
CA GLY A 223 9.96 7.07 30.94
C GLY A 223 8.78 6.88 29.98
N ALA A 224 9.09 6.35 28.79
CA ALA A 224 8.12 5.89 27.81
C ALA A 224 8.32 4.39 27.57
N THR A 225 7.22 3.64 27.47
CA THR A 225 7.22 2.23 27.08
C THR A 225 6.61 2.08 25.70
N PHE A 226 7.26 1.26 24.86
CA PHE A 226 6.77 0.87 23.55
C PHE A 226 6.57 -0.63 23.54
N GLY A 227 5.38 -1.09 23.14
CA GLY A 227 5.04 -2.50 23.07
C GLY A 227 4.09 -2.80 21.92
N PHE A 228 3.80 -4.09 21.74
CA PHE A 228 2.77 -4.56 20.82
C PHE A 228 1.76 -5.38 21.61
N GLY A 229 0.48 -5.12 21.40
CA GLY A 229 -0.61 -5.88 22.00
C GLY A 229 -1.63 -6.33 20.96
N GLY A 230 -2.28 -7.46 21.21
CA GLY A 230 -3.51 -7.82 20.52
C GLY A 230 -3.76 -9.33 20.51
N THR A 231 -4.56 -9.80 19.55
CA THR A 231 -5.08 -11.17 19.53
C THR A 231 -4.27 -12.04 18.57
N PHE A 232 -3.81 -13.19 19.06
CA PHE A 232 -3.09 -14.23 18.31
C PHE A 232 -3.89 -15.53 18.29
#